data_AF-A0A535HIU4-F1
#
_entry.id   AF-A0A535HIU4-F1
#
_cell.length_a   1.000
_cell.length_b   1.000
_cell.length_c   1.000
_cell.angle_alpha   90.00
_cell.angle_beta   90.00
_cell.angle_gamma   90.00
#
_symmetry.space_group_name_H-M   'P 1'
#
loop_
_entity.id
_entity.type
_entity.pdbx_description
1 polymer ?
#
loop_
_entity_poly.entity_id
_entity_poly.type
_entity_poly.pdbx_seq_one_letter_code
_entity_poly.pdbx_strand_id
1 'polypeptide(L)'
;PKPLPPVMAGNLARRIPNLPLARPGTPEEVANVVLFLASDAASYVTGAVWSVDGGSGVGARFTGTVVDDDPRYNWVTGRDSP
;
A
#
# COMPACT_ATOMS: atom_id res chain seq x y z
N PRO A 1 1.87 16.06 -4.54
CA PRO A 1 0.77 15.35 -3.85
C PRO A 1 0.14 16.24 -2.79
N LYS A 2 -1.19 16.23 -2.65
CA LYS A 2 -1.87 16.96 -1.56
C LYS A 2 -1.51 16.29 -0.22
N PRO A 3 -1.02 17.02 0.80
CA PRO A 3 -0.72 16.42 2.09
C PRO A 3 -2.00 15.88 2.74
N LEU A 4 -1.92 14.70 3.34
CA LEU A 4 -3.06 14.10 4.03
C LEU A 4 -3.38 14.89 5.31
N PRO A 5 -4.65 14.94 5.74
CA PRO A 5 -5.02 15.49 7.03
C PRO A 5 -4.20 14.83 8.16
N PRO A 6 -3.82 15.56 9.23
CA PRO A 6 -2.91 15.05 10.26
C PRO A 6 -3.36 13.74 10.93
N VAL A 7 -4.68 13.59 11.17
CA VAL A 7 -5.25 12.36 11.74
C VAL A 7 -5.05 11.17 10.79
N MET A 8 -5.21 11.39 9.48
CA MET A 8 -5.04 10.34 8.47
C MET A 8 -3.57 9.95 8.33
N ALA A 9 -2.66 10.93 8.36
CA ALA A 9 -1.22 10.68 8.37
C ALA A 9 -0.79 9.83 9.59
N GLY A 10 -1.22 10.22 10.80
CA GLY A 10 -0.90 9.48 12.02
C GLY A 10 -1.47 8.06 12.05
N ASN A 11 -2.67 7.85 11.49
CA ASN A 11 -3.25 6.52 11.37
C ASN A 11 -2.46 5.63 10.41
N LEU A 12 -2.01 6.19 9.29
CA LEU A 12 -1.25 5.45 8.28
C LEU A 12 0.15 5.09 8.79
N ALA A 13 0.82 6.00 9.49
CA ALA A 13 2.10 5.76 10.17
C ALA A 13 2.06 4.54 11.11
N ARG A 14 0.94 4.36 11.85
CA ARG A 14 0.76 3.20 12.75
C ARG A 14 0.43 1.90 12.02
N ARG A 15 -0.13 1.96 10.80
CA ARG A 15 -0.56 0.77 10.05
C ARG A 15 0.54 0.20 9.17
N ILE A 16 1.34 1.05 8.52
CA ILE A 16 2.39 0.62 7.57
C ILE A 16 3.35 -0.43 8.15
N PRO A 17 3.91 -0.26 9.37
CA PRO A 17 4.82 -1.26 9.94
C PRO A 17 4.21 -2.65 10.11
N ASN A 18 2.88 -2.72 10.21
CA ASN A 18 2.15 -3.96 10.42
C ASN A 18 1.65 -4.59 9.12
N LEU A 19 1.90 -3.96 7.97
CA LEU A 19 1.65 -4.56 6.66
C LEU A 19 2.73 -5.62 6.37
N PRO A 20 2.39 -6.75 5.74
CA PRO A 20 3.39 -7.71 5.26
C PRO A 20 4.45 -7.12 4.34
N LEU A 21 4.10 -6.17 3.46
CA LEU A 21 5.07 -5.45 2.64
C LEU A 21 5.77 -4.28 3.37
N ALA A 22 5.29 -3.92 4.56
CA ALA A 22 5.85 -2.88 5.42
C ALA A 22 6.15 -1.55 4.71
N ARG A 23 5.38 -1.20 3.68
CA ARG A 23 5.45 0.07 2.95
C ARG A 23 4.08 0.47 2.39
N PRO A 24 3.86 1.76 2.06
CA PRO A 24 2.74 2.17 1.24
C PRO A 24 2.79 1.53 -0.15
N GLY A 25 1.61 1.29 -0.73
CA GLY A 25 1.50 0.99 -2.15
C GLY A 25 1.62 2.25 -3.01
N THR A 26 2.06 2.09 -4.25
CA THR A 26 2.09 3.17 -5.24
C THR A 26 0.83 3.16 -6.11
N PRO A 27 0.42 4.30 -6.70
CA PRO A 27 -0.68 4.34 -7.66
C PRO A 27 -0.47 3.38 -8.85
N GLU A 28 0.78 3.20 -9.28
CA GLU A 28 1.15 2.33 -10.40
C GLU A 28 0.88 0.85 -10.09
N GLU A 29 1.05 0.41 -8.84
CA GLU A 29 0.74 -0.97 -8.44
C GLU A 29 -0.76 -1.29 -8.61
N VAL A 30 -1.64 -0.34 -8.25
CA VAL A 30 -3.08 -0.48 -8.50
C VAL A 30 -3.37 -0.42 -10.00
N ALA A 31 -2.77 0.52 -10.72
CA ALA A 31 -2.96 0.68 -12.16
C ALA A 31 -2.55 -0.58 -12.95
N ASN A 32 -1.46 -1.25 -12.55
CA ASN A 32 -0.99 -2.47 -13.18
C ASN A 32 -1.98 -3.64 -13.01
N VAL A 33 -2.60 -3.77 -11.82
CA VAL A 33 -3.64 -4.79 -11.60
C VAL A 33 -4.88 -4.48 -12.43
N VAL A 34 -5.32 -3.22 -12.48
CA VAL A 34 -6.44 -2.80 -13.33
C VAL A 34 -6.13 -3.06 -14.80
N LEU A 35 -4.91 -2.75 -15.26
CA LEU A 35 -4.47 -2.98 -16.63
C LEU A 35 -4.51 -4.48 -16.99
N PHE A 36 -4.04 -5.35 -16.09
CA PHE A 36 -4.17 -6.80 -16.27
C PHE A 36 -5.65 -7.22 -16.39
N LEU A 37 -6.51 -6.77 -15.46
CA LEU A 37 -7.93 -7.11 -15.45
C LEU A 37 -8.69 -6.58 -16.68
N ALA A 38 -8.25 -5.47 -17.26
CA ALA A 38 -8.81 -4.89 -18.48
C ALA A 38 -8.28 -5.53 -19.78
N SER A 39 -7.27 -6.41 -19.68
CA SER A 39 -6.64 -7.04 -20.84
C SER A 39 -7.25 -8.39 -21.20
N ASP A 40 -6.97 -8.88 -22.40
CA ASP A 40 -7.38 -10.22 -22.86
C ASP A 40 -6.81 -11.36 -21.98
N ALA A 41 -5.71 -11.10 -21.26
CA ALA A 41 -5.13 -12.08 -20.32
C ALA A 41 -6.06 -12.42 -19.15
N ALA A 42 -7.02 -11.54 -18.83
CA ALA A 42 -8.03 -11.75 -17.81
C ALA A 42 -9.39 -12.19 -18.39
N SER A 43 -9.45 -12.66 -19.64
CA SER A 43 -10.68 -12.99 -20.38
C SER A 43 -11.63 -13.99 -19.69
N TYR A 44 -11.16 -14.75 -18.71
CA TYR A 44 -11.99 -15.69 -17.93
C TYR A 44 -12.12 -15.31 -16.44
N VAL A 45 -11.57 -14.17 -16.03
CA VAL A 45 -11.71 -13.66 -14.67
C VAL A 45 -13.10 -13.02 -14.54
N THR A 46 -14.00 -13.68 -13.82
CA THR A 46 -15.38 -13.20 -13.61
C THR A 46 -15.79 -13.39 -12.15
N GLY A 47 -16.55 -12.43 -11.61
CA GLY A 47 -17.07 -12.50 -10.23
C GLY A 47 -16.01 -12.45 -9.11
N ALA A 48 -14.76 -12.11 -9.42
CA ALA A 48 -13.66 -12.07 -8.45
C ALA A 48 -13.44 -10.66 -7.86
N VAL A 49 -12.99 -10.61 -6.61
CA VAL A 49 -12.53 -9.38 -5.94
C VAL A 49 -11.03 -9.49 -5.71
N TRP A 50 -10.26 -8.51 -6.18
CA TRP A 50 -8.81 -8.50 -6.11
C TRP A 50 -8.32 -7.45 -5.11
N SER A 51 -7.61 -7.89 -4.08
CA SER A 51 -6.99 -7.00 -3.09
C SER A 51 -5.64 -6.49 -3.59
N VAL A 52 -5.42 -5.18 -3.49
CA VAL A 52 -4.13 -4.52 -3.75
C VAL A 52 -3.77 -3.69 -2.52
N ASP A 53 -3.27 -4.36 -1.48
CA ASP A 53 -3.22 -3.78 -0.14
C ASP A 53 -1.93 -4.09 0.64
N GLY A 54 -0.91 -4.61 -0.05
CA GLY A 54 0.35 -5.00 0.56
C GLY A 54 0.22 -6.08 1.63
N GLY A 55 -0.85 -6.89 1.59
CA GLY A 55 -1.14 -7.99 2.50
C GLY A 55 -1.97 -7.61 3.73
N SER A 56 -2.54 -6.40 3.77
CA SER A 56 -3.28 -5.90 4.94
C SER A 56 -4.47 -6.79 5.36
N GLY A 57 -5.19 -7.36 4.39
CA GLY A 57 -6.41 -8.14 4.62
C GLY A 57 -6.18 -9.58 5.09
N VAL A 58 -4.96 -10.10 4.91
CA VAL A 58 -4.62 -11.50 5.24
C VAL A 58 -4.06 -11.64 6.67
N GLY A 59 -3.75 -10.52 7.32
CA GLY A 59 -3.39 -10.47 8.73
C GLY A 59 -2.10 -9.70 9.02
N ALA A 60 -2.16 -8.84 10.03
CA ALA A 60 -1.08 -7.94 10.46
C ALA A 60 -0.08 -8.60 11.43
N ARG A 61 0.44 -9.79 11.09
CA ARG A 61 1.43 -10.51 11.93
C ARG A 61 2.88 -10.24 11.53
N PHE A 62 3.14 -9.13 10.89
CA PHE A 62 4.49 -8.75 10.50
C PHE A 62 5.13 -7.88 11.57
N THR A 63 6.21 -8.35 12.18
CA THR A 63 7.03 -7.61 13.16
C THR A 63 8.37 -7.15 12.57
N GLY A 64 8.49 -7.13 11.24
CA GLY A 64 9.71 -6.70 10.55
C GLY A 64 9.80 -5.19 10.40
N THR A 65 11.02 -4.69 10.22
CA THR A 65 11.30 -3.26 10.01
C THR A 65 10.65 -2.77 8.70
N VAL A 66 10.06 -1.57 8.72
CA VAL A 66 9.58 -0.84 7.54
C VAL A 66 10.76 -0.57 6.59
N VAL A 67 10.83 -1.33 5.49
CA VAL A 67 11.76 -1.11 4.38
C VAL A 67 11.02 -0.41 3.25
N ASP A 68 10.47 0.77 3.54
CA ASP A 68 9.99 1.67 2.49
C ASP A 68 11.21 2.42 1.93
N ASP A 69 11.68 2.21 0.71
CA ASP A 69 12.80 2.95 0.12
C ASP A 69 12.36 4.16 -0.70
N ASP A 70 11.05 4.45 -0.73
CA ASP A 70 10.47 5.53 -1.52
C ASP A 70 10.37 6.83 -0.70
N PRO A 71 11.16 7.87 -1.06
CA PRO A 71 11.19 9.13 -0.31
C PRO A 71 9.86 9.89 -0.38
N ARG A 72 8.96 9.57 -1.32
CA ARG A 72 7.64 10.21 -1.43
C ARG A 72 6.74 9.96 -0.22
N TYR A 73 7.05 8.97 0.62
CA TYR A 73 6.25 8.58 1.77
C TYR A 73 6.96 8.71 3.12
N ASN A 74 8.14 9.33 3.16
CA ASN A 74 8.86 9.56 4.42
C ASN A 74 8.03 10.33 5.47
N TRP A 75 7.17 11.26 5.02
CA TRP A 75 6.24 12.00 5.87
C TRP A 75 5.17 11.11 6.53
N VAL A 76 4.94 9.91 5.98
CA VAL A 76 4.03 8.91 6.54
C VAL A 76 4.73 8.01 7.53
N THR A 77 5.95 7.58 7.20
CA THR A 77 6.73 6.62 8.01
C THR A 77 7.48 7.29 9.15
N GLY A 78 7.45 8.62 9.23
CA GLY A 78 8.11 9.40 10.27
C GLY A 78 9.60 9.67 10.02
N ARG A 79 10.13 9.31 8.84
CA ARG A 79 11.53 9.58 8.49
C ARG A 79 11.84 11.04 8.18
N ASP A 80 10.81 11.84 7.89
CA ASP A 80 10.95 13.29 7.72
C ASP A 80 10.84 14.05 9.06
N SER A 81 10.67 13.36 10.20
CA SER A 81 10.64 14.00 11.52
C SER A 81 12.07 14.10 12.09
N PRO A 82 12.48 15.27 12.63
CA PRO A 82 13.81 15.47 13.21
C PRO A 82 14.08 14.60 14.43
#